data_AF-A0A7X4BMT7-F1
#
_entry.id   AF-A0A7X4BMT7-F1
#
_cell.length_a   1.000
_cell.length_b   1.000
_cell.length_c   1.000
_cell.angle_alpha   90.00
_cell.angle_beta   90.00
_cell.angle_gamma   90.00
#
_symmetry.space_group_name_H-M   'P 1'
#
loop_
_entity.id
_entity.type
_entity.pdbx_description
1 polymer ?
#
loop_
_entity_poly.entity_id
_entity_poly.type
_entity_poly.pdbx_seq_one_letter_code
_entity_poly.pdbx_strand_id
1 'polypeptide(L)'
;MSVCLYIKRNLILKKKYCKECQRLLIEKVYFERNRPDKYRSVCKECRKKEKPFPQAPAKLRREYESKYPRPQIGDSFYCKVCQRTMIVQNNRDVCLDHNHQTGEIRGYICNDCNTGIGKLKDNISMLRRAIQWLKGTLLSIFLN
;
A
#
# COMPACT_ATOMS: atom_id res chain seq x y z
N MET A 1 -27.12 -53.59 -3.95
CA MET A 1 -25.82 -52.90 -4.07
C MET A 1 -26.07 -51.47 -4.53
N SER A 2 -26.16 -50.52 -3.58
CA SER A 2 -26.45 -49.11 -3.87
C SER A 2 -25.22 -48.42 -4.45
N VAL A 3 -25.34 -47.99 -5.71
CA VAL A 3 -24.33 -47.16 -6.38
C VAL A 3 -24.44 -45.76 -5.79
N CYS A 4 -23.48 -45.42 -4.93
CA CYS A 4 -23.39 -44.10 -4.30
C CYS A 4 -23.13 -43.05 -5.39
N LEU A 5 -24.14 -42.21 -5.67
CA LEU A 5 -24.03 -41.08 -6.59
C LEU A 5 -22.90 -40.16 -6.13
N TYR A 6 -21.79 -40.16 -6.87
CA TYR A 6 -20.70 -39.22 -6.69
C TYR A 6 -21.19 -37.82 -7.10
N ILE A 7 -21.69 -37.06 -6.13
CA ILE A 7 -22.09 -35.66 -6.33
C ILE A 7 -20.84 -34.89 -6.78
N LYS A 8 -20.77 -34.58 -8.09
CA LYS A 8 -19.87 -33.57 -8.63
C LYS A 8 -20.18 -32.25 -7.93
N ARG A 9 -19.44 -31.94 -6.86
CA ARG A 9 -19.42 -30.60 -6.27
C ARG A 9 -18.93 -29.65 -7.35
N ASN A 10 -19.86 -28.95 -8.00
CA ASN A 10 -19.57 -27.77 -8.78
C ASN A 10 -18.93 -26.74 -7.85
N LEU A 11 -17.60 -26.75 -7.75
CA LEU A 11 -16.83 -25.72 -7.06
C LEU A 11 -17.00 -24.43 -7.87
N ILE A 12 -17.98 -23.63 -7.48
CA ILE A 12 -18.13 -22.27 -8.01
C ILE A 12 -16.87 -21.50 -7.59
N LEU A 13 -15.95 -21.35 -8.53
CA LEU A 13 -14.72 -20.62 -8.30
C LEU A 13 -15.05 -19.13 -8.24
N LYS A 14 -14.81 -18.51 -7.08
CA LYS A 14 -14.98 -17.07 -6.88
C LYS A 14 -14.12 -16.30 -7.90
N LYS A 15 -14.75 -15.39 -8.65
CA LYS A 15 -14.08 -14.50 -9.61
C LYS A 15 -14.04 -13.07 -9.07
N LYS A 16 -13.04 -12.28 -9.47
CA LYS A 16 -12.99 -10.83 -9.21
C LYS A 16 -12.14 -10.12 -10.26
N TYR A 17 -12.31 -8.80 -10.34
CA TYR A 17 -11.51 -7.94 -11.21
C TYR A 17 -10.12 -7.68 -10.62
N CYS A 18 -9.09 -7.76 -11.46
CA CYS A 18 -7.75 -7.28 -11.13
C CYS A 18 -7.73 -5.73 -11.16
N LYS A 19 -7.18 -5.08 -10.14
CA LYS A 19 -7.12 -3.60 -10.10
C LYS A 19 -6.21 -2.96 -11.16
N GLU A 20 -5.22 -3.70 -11.66
CA GLU A 20 -4.27 -3.16 -12.65
C GLU A 20 -4.74 -3.43 -14.09
N CYS A 21 -4.94 -4.71 -14.47
CA CYS A 21 -5.36 -5.04 -15.85
C CYS A 21 -6.87 -5.12 -16.07
N GLN A 22 -7.68 -4.92 -15.03
CA GLN A 22 -9.16 -4.90 -15.10
C GLN A 22 -9.82 -6.15 -15.70
N ARG A 23 -9.09 -7.26 -15.85
CA ARG A 23 -9.66 -8.55 -16.28
C ARG A 23 -10.42 -9.25 -15.14
N LEU A 24 -11.55 -9.87 -15.47
CA LEU A 24 -12.29 -10.76 -14.56
C LEU A 24 -11.58 -12.11 -14.48
N LEU A 25 -11.00 -12.42 -13.32
CA LEU A 25 -10.12 -13.57 -13.13
C LEU A 25 -10.57 -14.42 -11.95
N ILE A 26 -10.29 -15.72 -12.01
CA ILE A 26 -10.55 -16.67 -10.92
C ILE A 26 -9.62 -16.36 -9.74
N GLU A 27 -10.20 -16.11 -8.55
CA GLU A 27 -9.47 -15.65 -7.36
C GLU A 27 -8.34 -16.61 -6.96
N LYS A 28 -8.66 -17.90 -6.79
CA LYS A 28 -7.69 -18.92 -6.33
C LYS A 28 -6.55 -19.19 -7.32
N VAL A 29 -6.78 -18.94 -8.61
CA VAL A 29 -5.83 -19.26 -9.68
C VAL A 29 -4.89 -18.06 -9.92
N TYR A 30 -5.46 -16.88 -10.10
CA TYR A 30 -4.74 -15.72 -10.60
C TYR A 30 -4.29 -14.73 -9.52
N PHE A 31 -4.70 -14.90 -8.25
CA PHE A 31 -4.32 -14.01 -7.15
C PHE A 31 -3.58 -14.78 -6.05
N GLU A 32 -2.61 -14.13 -5.43
CA GLU A 32 -1.94 -14.66 -4.23
C GLU A 32 -2.63 -14.17 -2.97
N ARG A 33 -2.55 -14.97 -1.90
CA ARG A 33 -2.94 -14.53 -0.56
C ARG A 33 -1.89 -13.59 0.01
N ASN A 34 -2.32 -12.53 0.69
CA ASN A 34 -1.45 -11.66 1.49
C ASN A 34 -1.77 -11.71 2.98
N ARG A 35 -2.88 -12.36 3.34
CA ARG A 35 -3.30 -12.71 4.70
C ARG A 35 -4.03 -14.06 4.64
N PRO A 36 -4.20 -14.78 5.76
CA PRO A 36 -4.90 -16.07 5.78
C PRO A 36 -6.23 -16.03 5.02
N ASP A 37 -7.05 -14.99 5.21
CA ASP A 37 -8.39 -14.91 4.63
C ASP A 37 -8.52 -13.96 3.43
N LYS A 38 -7.42 -13.38 2.94
CA LYS A 38 -7.48 -12.30 1.94
C LYS A 38 -6.55 -12.55 0.76
N TYR A 39 -7.15 -12.62 -0.42
CA TYR A 39 -6.43 -12.55 -1.69
C TYR A 39 -6.14 -11.10 -2.07
N ARG A 40 -4.95 -10.86 -2.63
CA ARG A 40 -4.56 -9.56 -3.19
C ARG A 40 -5.58 -9.09 -4.24
N SER A 41 -5.64 -7.77 -4.44
CA SER A 41 -6.51 -7.16 -5.46
C SER A 41 -5.87 -7.11 -6.85
N VAL A 42 -4.59 -7.45 -6.97
CA VAL A 42 -3.81 -7.45 -8.20
C VAL A 42 -3.41 -8.89 -8.53
N CYS A 43 -3.56 -9.29 -9.79
CA CYS A 43 -3.24 -10.65 -10.23
C CYS A 43 -1.71 -10.89 -10.24
N LYS A 44 -1.33 -12.17 -10.20
CA LYS A 44 0.08 -12.64 -10.23
C LYS A 44 0.85 -12.05 -11.41
N GLU A 45 0.24 -12.00 -12.58
CA GLU A 45 0.88 -11.50 -13.81
C GLU A 45 1.18 -10.00 -13.74
N CYS A 46 0.21 -9.17 -13.33
CA CYS A 46 0.43 -7.74 -13.15
C CYS A 46 1.49 -7.45 -12.09
N ARG A 47 1.48 -8.20 -10.98
CA ARG A 47 2.50 -8.08 -9.94
C ARG A 47 3.91 -8.44 -10.40
N LYS A 48 4.08 -9.36 -11.36
CA LYS A 48 5.40 -9.67 -11.93
C LYS A 48 5.96 -8.49 -12.75
N LYS A 49 5.09 -7.63 -13.29
CA LYS A 49 5.47 -6.45 -14.08
C LYS A 49 5.87 -5.28 -13.16
N GLU A 50 5.33 -5.24 -11.94
CA GLU A 50 5.78 -4.30 -10.92
C GLU A 50 7.17 -4.70 -10.42
N LYS A 51 8.18 -3.89 -10.73
CA LYS A 51 9.47 -4.01 -10.03
C LYS A 51 9.21 -3.70 -8.55
N PRO A 52 9.73 -4.51 -7.60
CA PRO A 52 9.67 -4.12 -6.20
C PRO A 52 10.31 -2.74 -6.07
N PHE A 53 9.62 -1.82 -5.41
CA PHE A 53 10.23 -0.55 -5.04
C PHE A 53 11.52 -0.86 -4.25
N PRO A 54 12.64 -0.19 -4.55
CA PRO A 54 13.83 -0.33 -3.74
C PRO A 54 13.48 -0.07 -2.29
N GLN A 55 13.58 -1.12 -1.48
CA GLN A 55 13.51 -0.98 -0.04
C GLN A 55 14.73 -0.19 0.43
N ALA A 56 14.61 0.53 1.54
CA ALA A 56 15.79 1.07 2.19
C ALA A 56 16.80 -0.06 2.47
N PRO A 57 18.07 0.06 2.00
CA PRO A 57 19.08 -0.95 2.24
C PRO A 57 19.17 -1.27 3.73
N ALA A 58 19.27 -2.56 4.08
CA ALA A 58 19.28 -2.97 5.49
C ALA A 58 20.36 -2.26 6.32
N LYS A 59 21.53 -2.01 5.71
CA LYS A 59 22.62 -1.22 6.31
C LYS A 59 22.17 0.23 6.59
N LEU A 60 21.64 0.92 5.58
CA LEU A 60 21.16 2.30 5.72
C LEU A 60 20.07 2.41 6.79
N ARG A 61 19.15 1.44 6.83
CA ARG A 61 18.11 1.37 7.85
C ARG A 61 18.70 1.22 9.26
N ARG A 62 19.64 0.30 9.47
CA ARG A 62 20.29 0.09 10.77
C ARG A 62 21.05 1.33 11.23
N GLU A 63 21.81 1.95 10.32
CA GLU A 63 22.54 3.19 10.61
C GLU A 63 21.61 4.33 10.99
N TYR A 64 20.50 4.49 10.26
CA TYR A 64 19.49 5.49 10.58
C TYR A 64 18.82 5.22 11.93
N GLU A 65 18.35 3.99 12.18
CA GLU A 65 17.70 3.59 13.44
C GLU A 65 18.65 3.70 14.64
N SER A 66 19.96 3.52 14.45
CA SER A 66 20.97 3.74 15.49
C SER A 66 21.14 5.22 15.87
N LYS A 67 21.00 6.13 14.90
CA LYS A 67 21.14 7.58 15.11
C LYS A 67 19.82 8.23 15.54
N TYR A 68 18.71 7.71 15.04
CA TYR A 68 17.36 8.18 15.27
C TYR A 68 16.50 6.97 15.66
N PRO A 69 16.46 6.60 16.94
CA PRO A 69 15.65 5.50 17.41
C PRO A 69 14.18 5.67 17.04
N ARG A 70 13.51 4.56 16.74
CA ARG A 70 12.08 4.55 16.49
C ARG A 70 11.33 4.98 17.75
N PRO A 71 10.32 5.86 17.67
CA PRO A 71 9.39 6.11 18.77
C PRO A 71 8.71 4.81 19.21
N GLN A 72 8.71 4.56 20.52
CA GLN A 72 8.13 3.39 21.18
C GLN A 72 6.70 3.66 21.62
N ILE A 73 5.97 2.60 21.96
CA ILE A 73 4.61 2.71 22.53
C ILE A 73 4.68 3.54 23.82
N GLY A 74 3.81 4.55 23.91
CA GLY A 74 3.79 5.53 25.00
C GLY A 74 4.55 6.83 24.68
N ASP A 75 5.45 6.83 23.70
CA ASP A 75 6.17 8.04 23.31
C ASP A 75 5.25 9.05 22.63
N SER A 76 5.54 10.34 22.85
CA SER A 76 5.00 11.43 22.05
C SER A 76 5.75 11.53 20.73
N PHE A 77 5.02 11.54 19.61
CA PHE A 77 5.56 11.65 18.26
C PHE A 77 4.91 12.79 17.48
N TYR A 78 5.74 13.65 16.89
CA TYR A 78 5.31 14.74 16.01
C TYR A 78 5.54 14.39 14.54
N CYS A 79 4.47 14.30 13.75
CA CYS A 79 4.55 13.96 12.33
C CYS A 79 4.82 15.22 11.49
N LYS A 80 5.96 15.26 10.77
CA LYS A 80 6.35 16.40 9.92
C LYS A 80 5.42 16.67 8.73
N VAL A 81 4.67 15.66 8.28
CA VAL A 81 3.79 15.79 7.10
C VAL A 81 2.45 16.43 7.48
N CYS A 82 1.74 15.89 8.47
CA CYS A 82 0.45 16.44 8.91
C CYS A 82 0.55 17.44 10.08
N GLN A 83 1.75 17.63 10.64
CA GLN A 83 2.02 18.57 11.75
C GLN A 83 1.18 18.30 13.00
N ARG A 84 0.87 17.03 13.25
CA ARG A 84 0.13 16.60 14.44
C ARG A 84 1.04 15.83 15.39
N THR A 85 0.88 16.09 16.68
CA THR A 85 1.44 15.29 17.77
C THR A 85 0.48 14.16 18.12
N MET A 86 1.01 12.97 18.34
CA MET A 86 0.24 11.80 18.77
C MET A 86 1.04 10.98 19.79
N ILE A 87 0.34 10.29 20.68
CA ILE A 87 0.94 9.24 21.50
C ILE A 87 0.96 7.96 20.67
N VAL A 88 2.12 7.31 20.60
CA VAL A 88 2.26 6.02 19.90
C VAL A 88 1.51 4.96 20.70
N GLN A 89 0.47 4.37 20.12
CA GLN A 89 -0.31 3.31 20.75
C GLN A 89 0.09 1.94 20.20
N ASN A 90 0.49 1.89 18.94
CA ASN A 90 0.87 0.67 18.24
C ASN A 90 2.18 0.84 17.46
N ASN A 91 2.90 -0.26 17.28
CA ASN A 91 4.09 -0.33 16.44
C ASN A 91 3.86 0.10 14.99
N ARG A 92 2.61 0.22 14.52
CA ARG A 92 2.30 0.66 13.15
C ARG A 92 2.05 2.15 13.03
N ASP A 93 1.88 2.88 14.14
CA ASP A 93 1.47 4.28 14.11
C ASP A 93 2.53 5.20 13.51
N VAL A 94 3.80 4.82 13.66
CA VAL A 94 4.96 5.51 13.08
C VAL A 94 5.57 4.62 12.00
N CYS A 95 5.89 5.17 10.84
CA CYS A 95 6.46 4.47 9.69
C CYS A 95 7.80 5.10 9.30
N LEU A 96 8.80 4.28 8.96
CA LEU A 96 10.05 4.77 8.38
C LEU A 96 9.85 4.95 6.87
N ASP A 97 9.63 6.19 6.45
CA ASP A 97 9.43 6.56 5.05
C ASP A 97 10.75 6.54 4.29
N HIS A 98 10.68 6.11 3.03
CA HIS A 98 11.82 6.02 2.14
C HIS A 98 11.41 6.31 0.70
N ASN A 99 12.38 6.80 -0.09
CA ASN A 99 12.17 7.05 -1.49
C ASN A 99 12.08 5.72 -2.26
N HIS A 100 10.94 5.47 -2.88
CA HIS A 100 10.67 4.28 -3.69
C HIS A 100 11.39 4.23 -5.06
N GLN A 101 12.30 5.16 -5.35
CA GLN A 101 13.19 5.12 -6.51
C GLN A 101 14.65 4.92 -6.10
N THR A 102 15.09 5.54 -5.01
CA THR A 102 16.50 5.53 -4.57
C THR A 102 16.75 4.62 -3.35
N GLY A 103 15.71 4.26 -2.60
CA GLY A 103 15.82 3.57 -1.31
C GLY A 103 16.28 4.47 -0.16
N GLU A 104 16.52 5.76 -0.40
CA GLU A 104 16.99 6.68 0.62
C GLU A 104 15.90 6.94 1.67
N ILE A 105 16.31 6.97 2.94
CA ILE A 105 15.40 7.21 4.07
C ILE A 105 15.07 8.71 4.13
N ARG A 106 13.78 9.02 4.22
CA ARG A 106 13.27 10.38 4.43
C ARG A 106 13.03 10.67 5.91
N GLY A 107 12.66 9.64 6.68
CA GLY A 107 12.53 9.68 8.14
C GLY A 107 11.21 9.13 8.63
N TYR A 108 10.90 9.37 9.91
CA TYR A 108 9.66 8.89 10.52
C TYR A 108 8.49 9.82 10.25
N ILE A 109 7.35 9.25 9.84
CA ILE A 109 6.06 9.92 9.68
C ILE A 109 4.93 9.03 10.24
N CYS A 110 3.76 9.59 10.49
CA CYS A 110 2.63 8.76 10.96
C CYS A 110 2.09 7.86 9.84
N ASN A 111 1.47 6.74 10.23
CA ASN A 111 0.91 5.74 9.32
C ASN A 111 -0.09 6.32 8.31
N ASP A 112 -0.91 7.28 8.75
CA ASP A 112 -1.92 7.91 7.89
C ASP A 112 -1.27 8.73 6.78
N CYS A 113 -0.21 9.48 7.12
CA CYS A 113 0.56 10.24 6.13
C CYS A 113 1.28 9.29 5.18
N ASN A 114 1.98 8.27 5.71
CA ASN A 114 2.66 7.27 4.89
C ASN A 114 1.70 6.59 3.91
N THR A 115 0.54 6.16 4.41
CA THR A 115 -0.50 5.54 3.60
C THR A 115 -1.07 6.53 2.57
N GLY A 116 -1.35 7.76 2.98
CA GLY A 116 -1.89 8.81 2.10
C GLY A 116 -0.97 9.14 0.93
N ILE A 117 0.33 9.32 1.17
CA ILE A 117 1.33 9.55 0.11
C ILE A 117 1.39 8.32 -0.80
N GLY A 118 1.44 7.11 -0.24
CA GLY A 118 1.45 5.87 -1.01
C GLY A 118 0.19 5.65 -1.86
N LYS A 119 -0.98 6.16 -1.45
CA LYS A 119 -2.21 6.13 -2.28
C LYS A 119 -2.10 6.96 -3.55
N LEU A 120 -1.26 7.99 -3.52
CA LEU A 120 -0.92 8.81 -4.68
C LEU A 120 0.38 8.34 -5.34
N LYS A 121 0.80 7.09 -5.06
CA LYS A 121 1.95 6.40 -5.67
C LYS A 121 3.26 7.16 -5.52
N ASP A 122 3.39 7.96 -4.45
CA ASP A 122 4.54 8.85 -4.21
C ASP A 122 4.88 9.76 -5.40
N ASN A 123 3.86 10.02 -6.24
CA ASN A 123 4.02 10.75 -7.49
C ASN A 123 3.76 12.24 -7.25
N ILE A 124 4.82 13.04 -7.37
CA ILE A 124 4.77 14.50 -7.15
C ILE A 124 3.72 15.16 -8.05
N SER A 125 3.58 14.74 -9.31
CA SER A 125 2.58 15.29 -10.22
C SER A 125 1.15 14.99 -9.77
N MET A 126 0.88 13.78 -9.26
CA MET A 126 -0.43 13.44 -8.67
C MET A 126 -0.71 14.24 -7.40
N LEU A 127 0.29 14.39 -6.52
CA LEU A 127 0.18 15.22 -5.31
C LEU A 127 -0.10 16.68 -5.64
N ARG A 128 0.60 17.25 -6.62
CA ARG A 128 0.34 18.62 -7.12
C ARG A 128 -1.06 18.76 -7.68
N ARG A 129 -1.54 17.78 -8.46
CA ARG A 129 -2.92 17.77 -8.96
C ARG A 129 -3.94 17.68 -7.81
N ALA A 130 -3.67 16.92 -6.76
CA ALA A 130 -4.53 16.88 -5.58
C ALA A 130 -4.60 18.25 -4.88
N ILE A 131 -3.48 18.96 -4.77
CA ILE A 131 -3.46 20.35 -4.27
C ILE A 131 -4.29 21.27 -5.16
N GLN A 132 -4.11 21.19 -6.49
CA GLN A 132 -4.87 22.01 -7.44
C GLN A 132 -6.38 21.71 -7.38
N TRP A 133 -6.75 20.43 -7.24
CA TRP A 133 -8.15 20.01 -7.06
C TRP A 133 -8.76 20.65 -5.79
N LEU A 134 -8.06 20.56 -4.66
CA LEU A 134 -8.52 21.18 -3.41
C LEU A 134 -8.62 22.72 -3.50
N LYS A 135 -7.77 23.35 -4.33
CA LYS A 135 -7.81 24.79 -4.59
C LYS A 135 -8.82 25.21 -5.68
N GLY A 136 -9.46 24.26 -6.36
CA GLY A 136 -10.31 24.55 -7.52
C GLY A 136 -9.56 25.07 -8.76
N THR A 137 -8.22 24.98 -8.79
CA THR A 137 -7.40 25.48 -9.91
C THR A 137 -7.05 24.40 -10.92
N LEU A 138 -7.43 23.15 -10.68
CA LEU A 138 -7.29 22.08 -11.65
C LEU A 138 -8.42 22.23 -12.67
N LEU A 139 -8.11 22.70 -13.87
CA LEU A 139 -9.07 22.80 -14.97
C LEU A 139 -9.74 21.44 -15.19
N SER A 140 -11.01 21.31 -14.79
CA SER A 140 -11.85 20.25 -15.32
C SER A 140 -12.35 20.71 -16.68
N ILE A 141 -12.05 19.96 -17.73
CA ILE A 141 -12.61 20.16 -19.08
C ILE A 141 -14.08 19.71 -19.11
N PHE A 142 -14.84 20.11 -18.09
CA PHE A 142 -16.29 20.21 -18.12
C PHE A 142 -16.62 21.69 -18.28
N LEU A 143 -16.04 22.31 -19.30
CA LEU A 143 -16.72 23.40 -19.99
C LEU A 143 -17.76 22.70 -20.86
N ASN A 144 -19.04 23.01 -20.63
CA ASN A 144 -20.13 22.65 -21.53
C ASN A 144 -19.82 23.13 -22.95
#